data_AF-A0AAE6V6Z8-F1
#
_entry.id   AF-A0AAE6V6Z8-F1
#
_cell.length_a   1.000
_cell.length_b   1.000
_cell.length_c   1.000
_cell.angle_alpha   90.00
_cell.angle_beta   90.00
_cell.angle_gamma   90.00
#
_symmetry.space_group_name_H-M   'P 1'
#
loop_
_entity.id
_entity.type
_entity.pdbx_description
1 polymer ?
#
loop_
_entity_poly.entity_id
_entity_poly.type
_entity_poly.pdbx_seq_one_letter_code
_entity_poly.pdbx_strand_id
1 'polypeptide(L)'
;MLETPFRVVFGAGVSEEDAARIADSWACCAADPDSAARDVLAEVAPTPTRQVGTGMRVSSTSVAQLEESLTSTLTVEAIGERRGDLLMLHACGIADEDGHVLAFVAASGTGKTTIARTLGSRFGYVTDETVGVTSEGRVLPYPKPLSVKPLSGSAPKAQLAPTALGLRPAPDVPLVLAGVVLLERRDAVDAPYLEPVDPIEAIEDLVPQTSYLSARPRPITGLVRTLTALGGVRRLVYSEAGSVVHLVEEAFAGLGAPAPAAWGDVSAVPLGAAGEVPPGALVRTPADDAVELPDGQLLVFCNDVLVRLSGIGPVVWRHADRGAHVAGLVASVLEEVGPPPVGVDAEAAVEAAVSELEDLGVITRTPPLPTTPDGWHA
;
A
#
# COMPACT_ATOMS: atom_id res chain seq x y z
N MET A 1 -8.63 -5.58 16.55
CA MET A 1 -7.50 -5.19 15.67
C MET A 1 -8.06 -4.45 14.47
N LEU A 2 -7.69 -3.19 14.20
CA LEU A 2 -8.36 -2.36 13.17
C LEU A 2 -9.91 -2.40 13.31
N GLU A 3 -10.39 -2.36 14.56
CA GLU A 3 -11.80 -2.56 14.92
C GLU A 3 -12.44 -3.88 14.43
N THR A 4 -11.64 -4.88 14.05
CA THR A 4 -12.08 -6.24 13.74
C THR A 4 -11.87 -7.12 14.98
N PRO A 5 -12.94 -7.67 15.58
CA PRO A 5 -12.86 -8.48 16.80
C PRO A 5 -12.55 -9.95 16.48
N PHE A 6 -11.61 -10.52 17.22
CA PHE A 6 -11.25 -11.94 17.15
C PHE A 6 -11.19 -12.52 18.55
N ARG A 7 -11.62 -13.76 18.71
CA ARG A 7 -11.50 -14.54 19.94
C ARG A 7 -10.59 -15.73 19.69
N VAL A 8 -9.41 -15.71 20.29
CA VAL A 8 -8.47 -16.83 20.20
C VAL A 8 -8.90 -17.92 21.18
N VAL A 9 -9.15 -19.11 20.65
CA VAL A 9 -9.46 -20.32 21.41
C VAL A 9 -8.24 -21.22 21.36
N PHE A 10 -7.55 -21.39 22.50
CA PHE A 10 -6.40 -22.29 22.58
C PHE A 10 -6.88 -23.74 22.68
N GLY A 11 -6.45 -24.58 21.73
CA GLY A 11 -6.81 -25.99 21.67
C GLY A 11 -5.65 -26.91 22.03
N ALA A 12 -5.58 -28.06 21.38
CA ALA A 12 -4.61 -29.10 21.73
C ALA A 12 -3.15 -28.62 21.64
N GLY A 13 -2.31 -29.08 22.57
CA GLY A 13 -0.88 -28.81 22.58
C GLY A 13 -0.47 -27.42 23.07
N VAL A 14 -1.42 -26.58 23.51
CA VAL A 14 -1.15 -25.29 24.17
C VAL A 14 -1.43 -25.46 25.66
N SER A 15 -0.42 -25.27 26.51
CA SER A 15 -0.58 -25.31 27.97
C SER A 15 -1.27 -24.04 28.49
N GLU A 16 -1.78 -24.06 29.73
CA GLU A 16 -2.31 -22.83 30.38
C GLU A 16 -1.24 -21.74 30.51
N GLU A 17 0.01 -22.11 30.78
CA GLU A 17 1.15 -21.19 30.85
C GLU A 17 1.44 -20.56 29.48
N ASP A 18 1.43 -21.35 28.42
CA ASP A 18 1.60 -20.84 27.05
C ASP A 18 0.45 -19.93 26.65
N ALA A 19 -0.80 -20.31 26.95
CA ALA A 19 -1.98 -19.50 26.68
C ALA A 19 -1.91 -18.14 27.39
N ALA A 20 -1.52 -18.12 28.67
CA ALA A 20 -1.32 -16.89 29.44
C ALA A 20 -0.21 -16.03 28.82
N ARG A 21 0.93 -16.62 28.48
CA ARG A 21 2.06 -15.92 27.85
C ARG A 21 1.69 -15.30 26.50
N ILE A 22 0.93 -16.03 25.67
CA ILE A 22 0.42 -15.52 24.41
C ILE A 22 -0.55 -14.37 24.69
N ALA A 23 -1.53 -14.54 25.60
CA ALA A 23 -2.47 -13.48 25.95
C ALA A 23 -1.78 -12.21 26.46
N ASP A 24 -0.76 -12.34 27.30
CA ASP A 24 0.04 -11.22 27.82
C ASP A 24 0.76 -10.47 26.69
N SER A 25 1.28 -11.17 25.68
CA SER A 25 1.90 -10.52 24.52
C SER A 25 0.91 -9.61 23.77
N TRP A 26 -0.38 -9.96 23.78
CA TRP A 26 -1.49 -9.25 23.13
C TRP A 26 -2.23 -8.28 24.04
N ALA A 27 -1.78 -8.05 25.28
CA ALA A 27 -2.52 -7.26 26.27
C ALA A 27 -2.88 -5.84 25.78
N CYS A 28 -2.06 -5.22 24.92
CA CYS A 28 -2.34 -3.90 24.33
C CYS A 28 -3.50 -3.90 23.31
N CYS A 29 -3.89 -5.06 22.81
CA CYS A 29 -5.01 -5.27 21.90
C CYS A 29 -6.22 -5.94 22.58
N ALA A 30 -6.12 -6.26 23.87
CA ALA A 30 -7.19 -6.91 24.61
C ALA A 30 -8.39 -5.97 24.72
N ALA A 31 -9.59 -6.53 24.57
CA ALA A 31 -10.85 -5.83 24.69
C ALA A 31 -11.85 -6.71 25.43
N ASP A 32 -12.93 -6.11 25.91
CA ASP A 32 -14.03 -6.86 26.52
C ASP A 32 -14.62 -7.89 25.54
N PRO A 33 -15.16 -9.01 26.04
CA PRO A 33 -15.76 -10.03 25.19
C PRO A 33 -16.82 -9.46 24.26
N ASP A 34 -16.63 -9.68 22.95
CA ASP A 34 -17.55 -9.26 21.90
C ASP A 34 -18.25 -10.47 21.28
N SER A 35 -19.58 -10.44 21.25
CA SER A 35 -20.40 -11.47 20.59
C SER A 35 -20.20 -11.56 19.08
N ALA A 36 -19.72 -10.48 18.45
CA ALA A 36 -19.37 -10.43 17.02
C ALA A 36 -17.95 -10.93 16.75
N ALA A 37 -17.16 -11.25 17.78
CA ALA A 37 -15.80 -11.76 17.61
C ALA A 37 -15.80 -13.09 16.87
N ARG A 38 -14.91 -13.20 15.87
CA ARG A 38 -14.71 -14.45 15.14
C ARG A 38 -13.75 -15.36 15.89
N ASP A 39 -14.13 -16.62 16.03
CA ASP A 39 -13.30 -17.63 16.69
C ASP A 39 -12.10 -18.03 15.83
N VAL A 40 -10.93 -18.05 16.45
CA VAL A 40 -9.67 -18.51 15.89
C VAL A 40 -9.12 -19.62 16.77
N LEU A 41 -9.17 -20.86 16.29
CA LEU A 41 -8.62 -22.01 17.00
C LEU A 41 -7.10 -22.06 16.83
N ALA A 42 -6.34 -21.95 17.92
CA ALA A 42 -4.88 -21.96 17.94
C ALA A 42 -4.36 -23.24 18.62
N GLU A 43 -3.61 -24.08 17.88
CA GLU A 43 -3.20 -25.43 18.34
C GLU A 43 -1.77 -25.78 17.96
N VAL A 44 -1.14 -26.61 18.79
CA VAL A 44 0.15 -27.24 18.49
C VAL A 44 -0.07 -28.73 18.22
N ALA A 45 0.31 -29.18 17.03
CA ALA A 45 0.16 -30.57 16.60
C ALA A 45 1.39 -31.06 15.83
N PRO A 46 1.77 -32.36 15.93
CA PRO A 46 2.91 -32.91 15.19
C PRO A 46 2.76 -32.80 13.67
N THR A 47 1.51 -32.93 13.19
CA THR A 47 1.13 -32.73 11.79
C THR A 47 0.13 -31.57 11.75
N PRO A 48 0.53 -30.38 11.28
CA PRO A 48 -0.36 -29.24 11.19
C PRO A 48 -1.57 -29.59 10.32
N THR A 49 -2.77 -29.38 10.83
CA THR A 49 -3.98 -29.61 10.04
C THR A 49 -4.26 -28.41 9.15
N ARG A 50 -4.46 -28.66 7.86
CA ARG A 50 -4.95 -27.64 6.93
C ARG A 50 -6.42 -27.36 7.27
N GLN A 51 -6.86 -26.10 7.14
CA GLN A 51 -8.23 -25.67 7.40
C GLN A 51 -9.26 -26.61 6.77
N VAL A 52 -10.17 -27.14 7.58
CA VAL A 52 -11.37 -27.90 7.15
C VAL A 52 -12.57 -27.20 7.75
N GLY A 53 -13.36 -26.51 6.93
CA GLY A 53 -14.58 -25.79 7.34
C GLY A 53 -14.44 -24.26 7.39
N THR A 54 -15.45 -23.61 7.98
CA THR A 54 -15.65 -22.15 7.97
C THR A 54 -14.98 -21.40 9.13
N GLY A 55 -14.38 -22.11 10.10
CA GLY A 55 -13.66 -21.50 11.23
C GLY A 55 -12.19 -21.22 10.90
N MET A 56 -11.65 -20.13 11.43
CA MET A 56 -10.22 -19.83 11.34
C MET A 56 -9.44 -20.77 12.27
N ARG A 57 -8.38 -21.37 11.74
CA ARG A 57 -7.50 -22.26 12.49
C ARG A 57 -6.04 -21.95 12.20
N VAL A 58 -5.26 -21.82 13.26
CA VAL A 58 -3.79 -21.69 13.21
C VAL A 58 -3.20 -22.91 13.90
N SER A 59 -2.50 -23.75 13.14
CA SER A 59 -1.87 -24.97 13.65
C SER A 59 -0.38 -24.95 13.31
N SER A 60 0.47 -25.27 14.29
CA SER A 60 1.93 -25.29 14.14
C SER A 60 2.56 -26.47 14.89
N THR A 61 3.84 -26.77 14.64
CA THR A 61 4.53 -27.91 15.29
C THR A 61 5.21 -27.54 16.61
N SER A 62 5.21 -26.26 16.99
CA SER A 62 5.71 -25.76 18.27
C SER A 62 4.98 -24.49 18.68
N VAL A 63 5.02 -24.15 19.97
CA VAL A 63 4.37 -22.94 20.50
C VAL A 63 5.00 -21.66 19.92
N ALA A 64 6.32 -21.62 19.78
CA ALA A 64 7.01 -20.46 19.19
C ALA A 64 6.58 -20.20 17.73
N GLN A 65 6.35 -21.24 16.94
CA GLN A 65 5.80 -21.10 15.58
C GLN A 65 4.32 -20.73 15.60
N LEU A 66 3.56 -21.24 16.58
CA LEU A 66 2.14 -20.91 16.73
C LEU A 66 1.98 -19.40 16.98
N GLU A 67 2.81 -18.80 17.83
CA GLU A 67 2.80 -17.35 18.11
C GLU A 67 3.06 -16.49 16.88
N GLU A 68 4.11 -16.81 16.12
CA GLU A 68 4.43 -16.09 14.88
C GLU A 68 3.31 -16.26 13.84
N SER A 69 2.82 -17.49 13.66
CA SER A 69 1.75 -17.78 12.71
C SER A 69 0.44 -17.11 13.11
N LEU A 70 0.09 -17.12 14.40
CA LEU A 70 -1.13 -16.52 14.93
C LEU A 70 -1.12 -15.01 14.70
N THR A 71 0.01 -14.35 14.99
CA THR A 71 0.18 -12.91 14.74
C THR A 71 0.02 -12.57 13.27
N SER A 72 0.65 -13.35 12.39
CA SER A 72 0.51 -13.18 10.95
C SER A 72 -0.94 -13.38 10.47
N THR A 73 -1.59 -14.48 10.86
CA THR A 73 -2.96 -14.79 10.45
C THR A 73 -3.94 -13.73 10.93
N LEU A 74 -3.90 -13.36 12.22
CA LEU A 74 -4.77 -12.34 12.78
C LEU A 74 -4.62 -10.99 12.08
N THR A 75 -3.39 -10.62 11.71
CA THR A 75 -3.10 -9.40 10.94
C THR A 75 -3.73 -9.46 9.55
N VAL A 76 -3.47 -10.53 8.80
CA VAL A 76 -3.97 -10.71 7.42
C VAL A 76 -5.49 -10.73 7.38
N GLU A 77 -6.13 -11.42 8.33
CA GLU A 77 -7.59 -11.48 8.43
C GLU A 77 -8.21 -10.13 8.81
N ALA A 78 -7.55 -9.35 9.67
CA ALA A 78 -8.00 -8.00 10.02
C ALA A 78 -7.91 -7.05 8.81
N ILE A 79 -6.81 -7.09 8.06
CA ILE A 79 -6.60 -6.31 6.84
C ILE A 79 -7.62 -6.73 5.77
N GLY A 80 -7.81 -8.03 5.57
CA GLY A 80 -8.75 -8.58 4.60
C GLY A 80 -10.21 -8.15 4.86
N GLU A 81 -10.63 -8.14 6.13
CA GLU A 81 -11.96 -7.65 6.52
C GLU A 81 -12.16 -6.16 6.18
N ARG A 82 -11.09 -5.37 6.25
CA ARG A 82 -11.10 -3.91 6.08
C ARG A 82 -10.72 -3.43 4.68
N ARG A 83 -10.58 -4.36 3.72
CA ARG A 83 -10.08 -4.09 2.35
C ARG A 83 -10.80 -2.98 1.59
N GLY A 84 -12.10 -2.77 1.83
CA GLY A 84 -12.88 -1.71 1.18
C GLY A 84 -13.05 -0.43 2.01
N ASP A 85 -12.78 -0.51 3.32
CA ASP A 85 -13.15 0.54 4.28
C ASP A 85 -11.97 1.47 4.59
N LEU A 86 -10.76 0.93 4.65
CA LEU A 86 -9.59 1.63 5.16
C LEU A 86 -8.55 1.86 4.07
N LEU A 87 -7.85 3.00 4.15
CA LEU A 87 -6.54 3.16 3.53
C LEU A 87 -5.54 2.49 4.46
N MET A 88 -4.89 1.42 4.02
CA MET A 88 -4.01 0.62 4.86
C MET A 88 -2.57 0.71 4.36
N LEU A 89 -1.78 1.56 5.01
CA LEU A 89 -0.37 1.75 4.70
C LEU A 89 0.46 0.74 5.47
N HIS A 90 1.32 0.00 4.79
CA HIS A 90 2.33 -0.87 5.38
C HIS A 90 3.44 -0.02 6.02
N ALA A 91 3.17 0.43 7.23
CA ALA A 91 3.90 1.46 7.93
C ALA A 91 3.96 1.17 9.43
N CYS A 92 4.95 1.73 10.10
CA CYS A 92 4.82 1.95 11.54
C CYS A 92 4.15 3.29 11.82
N GLY A 93 3.22 3.29 12.78
CA GLY A 93 2.46 4.47 13.17
C GLY A 93 2.91 4.96 14.54
N ILE A 94 3.21 6.25 14.63
CA ILE A 94 3.64 6.90 15.86
C ILE A 94 2.78 8.15 16.09
N ALA A 95 2.29 8.31 17.32
CA ALA A 95 1.42 9.41 17.73
C ALA A 95 2.11 10.40 18.68
N ASP A 96 1.84 11.69 18.50
CA ASP A 96 2.12 12.70 19.53
C ASP A 96 1.09 12.65 20.66
N GLU A 97 1.15 13.58 21.62
CA GLU A 97 0.21 13.63 22.75
C GLU A 97 -1.19 14.11 22.37
N ASP A 98 -1.31 14.84 21.25
CA ASP A 98 -2.57 15.42 20.76
C ASP A 98 -3.33 14.46 19.82
N GLY A 99 -2.75 13.31 19.47
CA GLY A 99 -3.36 12.29 18.64
C GLY A 99 -3.01 12.38 17.15
N HIS A 100 -2.07 13.25 16.76
CA HIS A 100 -1.55 13.29 15.40
C HIS A 100 -0.64 12.09 15.16
N VAL A 101 -0.90 11.35 14.08
CA VAL A 101 -0.14 10.16 13.72
C VAL A 101 0.71 10.42 12.49
N LEU A 102 2.01 10.12 12.59
CA LEU A 102 2.90 9.98 11.44
C LEU A 102 3.01 8.51 11.05
N ALA A 103 2.74 8.22 9.78
CA ALA A 103 2.92 6.89 9.18
C ALA A 103 4.29 6.81 8.51
N PHE A 104 5.19 6.00 9.04
CA PHE A 104 6.52 5.77 8.47
C PHE A 104 6.51 4.51 7.60
N VAL A 105 6.48 4.72 6.29
CA VAL A 105 6.38 3.69 5.26
C VAL A 105 7.78 3.28 4.82
N ALA A 106 7.98 1.98 4.64
CA ALA A 106 9.21 1.45 4.07
C ALA A 106 8.92 0.09 3.45
N ALA A 107 9.73 -0.32 2.48
CA ALA A 107 9.68 -1.69 1.96
C ALA A 107 9.87 -2.73 3.09
N SER A 108 9.45 -3.97 2.87
CA SER A 108 9.65 -5.03 3.85
C SER A 108 11.15 -5.29 4.08
N GLY A 109 11.54 -5.53 5.34
CA GLY A 109 12.94 -5.85 5.68
C GLY A 109 13.90 -4.66 5.84
N THR A 110 13.46 -3.42 5.64
CA THR A 110 14.34 -2.22 5.69
C THR A 110 14.48 -1.58 7.08
N GLY A 111 13.97 -2.22 8.14
CA GLY A 111 14.16 -1.77 9.52
C GLY A 111 12.98 -1.04 10.17
N LYS A 112 11.76 -1.12 9.62
CA LYS A 112 10.53 -0.53 10.23
C LYS A 112 10.36 -0.86 11.71
N THR A 113 10.51 -2.14 12.09
CA THR A 113 10.40 -2.57 13.50
C THR A 113 11.47 -1.91 14.39
N THR A 114 12.68 -1.64 13.85
CA THR A 114 13.73 -0.94 14.59
C THR A 114 13.38 0.54 14.80
N ILE A 115 12.86 1.21 13.77
CA ILE A 115 12.36 2.59 13.88
C ILE A 115 11.17 2.67 14.83
N ALA A 116 10.19 1.77 14.70
CA ALA A 116 9.02 1.70 15.57
C ALA A 116 9.41 1.56 17.05
N ARG A 117 10.40 0.71 17.35
CA ARG A 117 10.92 0.56 18.73
C ARG A 117 11.62 1.81 19.23
N THR A 118 12.40 2.45 18.37
CA THR A 118 13.15 3.66 18.75
C THR A 118 12.20 4.82 19.02
N LEU A 119 11.29 5.09 18.09
CA LEU A 119 10.31 6.17 18.20
C LEU A 119 9.25 5.89 19.26
N GLY A 120 8.78 4.65 19.37
CA GLY A 120 7.78 4.24 20.35
C GLY A 120 8.24 4.34 21.81
N SER A 121 9.55 4.45 22.07
CA SER A 121 10.05 4.76 23.42
C SER A 121 9.84 6.23 23.83
N ARG A 122 9.68 7.11 22.84
CA ARG A 122 9.53 8.57 23.01
C ARG A 122 8.10 9.05 22.80
N PHE A 123 7.42 8.47 21.83
CA PHE A 123 6.08 8.85 21.35
C PHE A 123 5.10 7.69 21.50
N GLY A 124 3.80 7.94 21.34
CA GLY A 124 2.77 6.90 21.44
C GLY A 124 2.90 5.87 20.31
N TYR A 125 3.10 4.60 20.65
CA TYR A 125 3.16 3.51 19.67
C TYR A 125 1.74 3.12 19.22
N VAL A 126 1.48 3.23 17.91
CA VAL A 126 0.20 2.85 17.30
C VAL A 126 0.27 1.44 16.72
N THR A 127 1.30 1.16 15.92
CA THR A 127 1.54 -0.13 15.24
C THR A 127 2.93 -0.16 14.60
N ASP A 128 3.48 -1.35 14.33
CA ASP A 128 4.71 -1.53 13.53
C ASP A 128 4.46 -2.09 12.13
N GLU A 129 3.21 -2.36 11.77
CA GLU A 129 2.87 -3.14 10.57
C GLU A 129 1.89 -2.44 9.63
N THR A 130 0.73 -1.99 10.12
CA THR A 130 -0.30 -1.43 9.25
C THR A 130 -1.03 -0.29 9.91
N VAL A 131 -0.87 0.91 9.34
CA VAL A 131 -1.64 2.09 9.70
C VAL A 131 -2.93 2.09 8.87
N GLY A 132 -4.04 1.74 9.51
CA GLY A 132 -5.37 1.77 8.90
C GLY A 132 -6.06 3.10 9.15
N VAL A 133 -6.48 3.76 8.06
CA VAL A 133 -7.04 5.12 8.07
C VAL A 133 -8.43 5.12 7.45
N THR A 134 -9.43 5.68 8.15
CA THR A 134 -10.80 5.79 7.64
C THR A 134 -10.92 6.89 6.57
N SER A 135 -12.06 6.97 5.89
CA SER A 135 -12.35 8.04 4.92
C SER A 135 -12.28 9.45 5.52
N GLU A 136 -12.48 9.57 6.83
CA GLU A 136 -12.44 10.83 7.59
C GLU A 136 -11.03 11.15 8.13
N GLY A 137 -10.03 10.30 7.85
CA GLY A 137 -8.65 10.48 8.32
C GLY A 137 -8.37 9.92 9.72
N ARG A 138 -9.34 9.26 10.37
CA ARG A 138 -9.13 8.62 11.68
C ARG A 138 -8.19 7.43 11.54
N VAL A 139 -7.21 7.32 12.43
CA VAL A 139 -6.32 6.16 12.50
C VAL A 139 -6.86 5.17 13.53
N LEU A 140 -6.98 3.91 13.14
CA LEU A 140 -7.41 2.85 14.06
C LEU A 140 -6.18 2.26 14.74
N PRO A 141 -6.04 2.34 16.09
CA PRO A 141 -4.89 1.81 16.78
C PRO A 141 -4.79 0.30 16.62
N TYR A 142 -3.57 -0.19 16.40
CA TYR A 142 -3.29 -1.62 16.29
C TYR A 142 -1.93 -1.99 16.91
N PRO A 143 -1.81 -1.90 18.26
CA PRO A 143 -0.56 -2.13 18.98
C PRO A 143 -0.31 -3.62 19.20
N LYS A 144 -0.21 -4.38 18.11
CA LYS A 144 0.05 -5.83 18.14
C LYS A 144 1.42 -6.15 18.74
N PRO A 145 1.67 -7.42 19.15
CA PRO A 145 3.01 -7.86 19.47
C PRO A 145 3.99 -7.56 18.33
N LEU A 146 5.19 -7.11 18.71
CA LEU A 146 6.27 -6.88 17.76
C LEU A 146 6.99 -8.20 17.51
N SER A 147 7.08 -8.56 16.23
CA SER A 147 7.81 -9.75 15.79
C SER A 147 9.32 -9.46 15.74
N VAL A 148 10.04 -9.81 16.80
CA VAL A 148 11.48 -9.56 16.92
C VAL A 148 12.28 -10.76 16.45
N LYS A 149 13.18 -10.52 15.49
CA LYS A 149 14.09 -11.55 14.99
C LYS A 149 15.06 -11.98 16.11
N PRO A 150 15.29 -13.29 16.31
CA PRO A 150 16.30 -13.77 17.24
C PRO A 150 17.71 -13.34 16.80
N LEU A 151 18.61 -13.20 17.78
CA LEU A 151 20.00 -12.73 17.56
C LEU A 151 20.83 -13.70 16.71
N SER A 152 20.47 -14.98 16.65
CA SER A 152 21.12 -15.99 15.81
C SER A 152 20.15 -17.09 15.37
N GLY A 153 20.42 -17.66 14.20
CA GLY A 153 19.70 -18.82 13.66
C GLY A 153 18.39 -18.49 12.93
N SER A 154 17.67 -19.55 12.55
CA SER A 154 16.37 -19.51 11.85
C SER A 154 15.20 -19.77 12.79
N ALA A 155 15.37 -19.51 14.09
CA ALA A 155 14.30 -19.70 15.06
C ALA A 155 13.12 -18.75 14.75
N PRO A 156 11.89 -19.15 15.11
CA PRO A 156 10.72 -18.29 14.96
C PRO A 156 10.92 -16.93 15.62
N LYS A 157 10.28 -15.89 15.08
CA LYS A 157 10.35 -14.55 15.67
C LYS A 157 9.62 -14.53 17.01
N ALA A 158 10.28 -14.00 18.03
CA ALA A 158 9.65 -13.80 19.33
C ALA A 158 8.55 -12.72 19.19
N GLN A 159 7.38 -12.98 19.78
CA GLN A 159 6.27 -12.04 19.80
C GLN A 159 6.27 -11.33 21.16
N LEU A 160 6.65 -10.06 21.17
CA LEU A 160 6.81 -9.30 22.41
C LEU A 160 5.77 -8.18 22.50
N ALA A 161 5.11 -8.07 23.66
CA ALA A 161 4.21 -6.96 23.93
C ALA A 161 4.93 -5.61 23.77
N PRO A 162 4.26 -4.58 23.23
CA PRO A 162 4.82 -3.22 23.19
C PRO A 162 5.34 -2.73 24.55
N THR A 163 4.59 -2.98 25.62
CA THR A 163 4.95 -2.60 26.99
C THR A 163 6.20 -3.32 27.50
N ALA A 164 6.38 -4.60 27.15
CA ALA A 164 7.58 -5.36 27.51
C ALA A 164 8.84 -4.82 26.83
N LEU A 165 8.68 -4.10 25.71
CA LEU A 165 9.75 -3.40 25.01
C LEU A 165 9.94 -1.94 25.47
N GLY A 166 9.20 -1.49 26.47
CA GLY A 166 9.25 -0.11 26.96
C GLY A 166 8.63 0.91 26.00
N LEU A 167 7.76 0.47 25.09
CA LEU A 167 7.04 1.37 24.19
C LEU A 167 5.89 2.05 24.93
N ARG A 168 5.71 3.34 24.68
CA ARG A 168 4.62 4.13 25.25
C ARG A 168 3.31 3.76 24.56
N PRO A 169 2.19 3.65 25.29
CA PRO A 169 0.88 3.49 24.66
C PRO A 169 0.57 4.71 23.78
N ALA A 170 -0.25 4.51 22.74
CA ALA A 170 -0.89 5.63 22.06
C ALA A 170 -1.70 6.48 23.07
N PRO A 171 -1.82 7.81 22.87
CA PRO A 171 -2.59 8.65 23.76
C PRO A 171 -4.08 8.25 23.74
N ASP A 172 -4.77 8.47 24.86
CA ASP A 172 -6.23 8.23 24.98
C ASP A 172 -7.04 9.41 24.43
N VAL A 173 -6.78 9.75 23.17
CA VAL A 173 -7.47 10.77 22.39
C VAL A 173 -7.70 10.24 20.96
N PRO A 174 -8.65 10.80 20.20
CA PRO A 174 -8.85 10.38 18.82
C PRO A 174 -7.59 10.52 17.98
N LEU A 175 -7.16 9.43 17.33
CA LEU A 175 -5.98 9.42 16.47
C LEU A 175 -6.35 9.84 15.05
N VAL A 176 -5.56 10.75 14.45
CA VAL A 176 -5.75 11.23 13.07
C VAL A 176 -4.45 11.13 12.30
N LEU A 177 -4.51 10.72 11.04
CA LEU A 177 -3.33 10.73 10.17
C LEU A 177 -2.94 12.19 9.92
N ALA A 178 -1.71 12.55 10.26
CA ALA A 178 -1.18 13.90 10.14
C ALA A 178 -0.02 14.02 9.16
N GLY A 179 0.60 12.90 8.77
CA GLY A 179 1.64 12.90 7.75
C GLY A 179 2.10 11.49 7.36
N VAL A 180 2.70 11.40 6.18
CA VAL A 180 3.33 10.18 5.66
C VAL A 180 4.80 10.45 5.42
N VAL A 181 5.65 9.56 5.92
CA VAL A 181 7.11 9.67 5.83
C VAL A 181 7.68 8.39 5.22
N LEU A 182 8.41 8.51 4.11
CA LEU A 182 9.17 7.41 3.54
C LEU A 182 10.48 7.23 4.30
N LEU A 183 10.77 6.02 4.74
CA LEU A 183 12.05 5.70 5.40
C LEU A 183 13.06 5.25 4.35
N GLU A 184 14.20 5.92 4.30
CA GLU A 184 15.33 5.49 3.49
C GLU A 184 16.60 5.35 4.35
N ARG A 185 17.00 4.11 4.59
CA ARG A 185 18.25 3.82 5.29
C ARG A 185 19.40 3.81 4.28
N ARG A 186 20.40 4.66 4.48
CA ARG A 186 21.62 4.72 3.67
C ARG A 186 22.85 4.51 4.54
N ASP A 187 23.79 3.70 4.05
CA ASP A 187 25.10 3.57 4.69
C ASP A 187 25.88 4.87 4.52
N ALA A 188 26.59 5.30 5.58
CA ALA A 188 27.46 6.49 5.57
C ALA A 188 26.78 7.86 5.37
N VAL A 189 25.59 8.06 5.96
CA VAL A 189 25.02 9.40 6.14
C VAL A 189 25.52 10.00 7.46
N ASP A 190 26.21 11.14 7.38
CA ASP A 190 26.82 11.84 8.54
C ASP A 190 25.77 12.38 9.53
N ALA A 191 24.69 12.97 9.01
CA ALA A 191 23.57 13.47 9.80
C ALA A 191 22.24 13.13 9.10
N PRO A 192 21.23 12.60 9.82
CA PRO A 192 19.94 12.32 9.22
C PRO A 192 19.23 13.62 8.82
N TYR A 193 18.33 13.54 7.84
CA TYR A 193 17.56 14.69 7.39
C TYR A 193 16.17 14.29 6.87
N LEU A 194 15.28 15.29 6.81
CA LEU A 194 13.97 15.22 6.18
C LEU A 194 13.96 16.07 4.91
N GLU A 195 13.43 15.52 3.83
CA GLU A 195 13.24 16.24 2.56
C GLU A 195 11.83 16.00 1.99
N PRO A 196 11.25 16.96 1.24
CA PRO A 196 10.00 16.71 0.51
C PRO A 196 10.24 15.71 -0.62
N VAL A 197 9.23 14.90 -0.92
CA VAL A 197 9.25 13.91 -2.01
C VAL A 197 8.39 14.39 -3.17
N ASP A 198 8.88 14.19 -4.38
CA ASP A 198 8.12 14.44 -5.60
C ASP A 198 6.86 13.55 -5.65
N PRO A 199 5.70 14.05 -6.09
CA PRO A 199 4.47 13.27 -6.11
C PRO A 199 4.60 11.94 -6.89
N ILE A 200 5.35 11.91 -7.99
CA ILE A 200 5.52 10.71 -8.82
C ILE A 200 6.22 9.63 -7.99
N GLU A 201 7.37 9.99 -7.44
CA GLU A 201 8.20 9.11 -6.63
C GLU A 201 7.44 8.63 -5.39
N ALA A 202 6.71 9.52 -4.73
CA ALA A 202 5.88 9.18 -3.58
C ALA A 202 4.78 8.18 -3.94
N ILE A 203 4.08 8.34 -5.07
CA ILE A 203 3.04 7.40 -5.50
C ILE A 203 3.66 6.04 -5.86
N GLU A 204 4.76 6.03 -6.61
CA GLU A 204 5.47 4.81 -6.99
C GLU A 204 5.97 4.02 -5.75
N ASP A 205 6.45 4.72 -4.72
CA ASP A 205 6.92 4.11 -3.47
C ASP A 205 5.77 3.64 -2.56
N LEU A 206 4.65 4.37 -2.52
CA LEU A 206 3.54 4.09 -1.61
C LEU A 206 2.56 3.04 -2.12
N VAL A 207 2.31 2.96 -3.44
CA VAL A 207 1.36 2.01 -4.02
C VAL A 207 1.70 0.55 -3.65
N PRO A 208 2.96 0.07 -3.83
CA PRO A 208 3.34 -1.28 -3.42
C PRO A 208 3.26 -1.52 -1.91
N GLN A 209 3.24 -0.45 -1.12
CA GLN A 209 3.14 -0.49 0.35
C GLN A 209 1.70 -0.20 0.83
N THR A 210 0.69 -0.26 -0.03
CA THR A 210 -0.70 -0.05 0.34
C THR A 210 -1.52 -1.32 0.11
N SER A 211 -2.04 -1.90 1.20
CA SER A 211 -2.80 -3.17 1.13
C SER A 211 -4.19 -2.95 0.52
N TYR A 212 -4.59 -3.86 -0.38
CA TYR A 212 -5.90 -3.85 -1.05
C TYR A 212 -6.26 -2.51 -1.71
N LEU A 213 -5.27 -1.79 -2.24
CA LEU A 213 -5.50 -0.49 -2.85
C LEU A 213 -6.57 -0.53 -3.95
N SER A 214 -6.57 -1.56 -4.79
CA SER A 214 -7.56 -1.78 -5.86
C SER A 214 -8.99 -2.05 -5.40
N ALA A 215 -9.20 -2.45 -4.15
CA ALA A 215 -10.55 -2.60 -3.60
C ALA A 215 -11.22 -1.24 -3.32
N ARG A 216 -10.48 -0.13 -3.46
CA ARG A 216 -10.97 1.23 -3.23
C ARG A 216 -11.38 1.88 -4.56
N PRO A 217 -12.42 2.73 -4.58
CA PRO A 217 -12.76 3.50 -5.77
C PRO A 217 -11.73 4.60 -6.01
N ARG A 218 -11.29 4.77 -7.27
CA ARG A 218 -10.30 5.79 -7.67
C ARG A 218 -9.11 5.82 -6.69
N PRO A 219 -8.39 4.70 -6.56
CA PRO A 219 -7.38 4.50 -5.51
C PRO A 219 -6.23 5.52 -5.52
N ILE A 220 -5.69 5.84 -6.68
CA ILE A 220 -4.55 6.76 -6.83
C ILE A 220 -5.00 8.19 -6.59
N THR A 221 -6.13 8.60 -7.17
CA THR A 221 -6.74 9.91 -6.95
C THR A 221 -7.04 10.13 -5.46
N GLY A 222 -7.60 9.12 -4.80
CA GLY A 222 -7.88 9.16 -3.36
C GLY A 222 -6.62 9.26 -2.51
N LEU A 223 -5.57 8.51 -2.88
CA LEU A 223 -4.25 8.57 -2.23
C LEU A 223 -3.64 9.96 -2.39
N VAL A 224 -3.53 10.48 -3.62
CA VAL A 224 -2.99 11.81 -3.92
C VAL A 224 -3.72 12.89 -3.12
N ARG A 225 -5.07 12.90 -3.15
CA ARG A 225 -5.86 13.87 -2.39
C ARG A 225 -5.55 13.82 -0.90
N THR A 226 -5.41 12.61 -0.34
CA THR A 226 -5.06 12.43 1.07
C THR A 226 -3.68 12.99 1.36
N LEU A 227 -2.67 12.64 0.57
CA LEU A 227 -1.29 13.09 0.75
C LEU A 227 -1.16 14.62 0.59
N THR A 228 -1.82 15.21 -0.41
CA THR A 228 -1.86 16.67 -0.59
C THR A 228 -2.47 17.39 0.61
N ALA A 229 -3.55 16.85 1.20
CA ALA A 229 -4.17 17.41 2.40
C ALA A 229 -3.28 17.34 3.65
N LEU A 230 -2.33 16.39 3.69
CA LEU A 230 -1.37 16.21 4.78
C LEU A 230 -0.10 17.07 4.63
N GLY A 231 0.00 17.90 3.59
CA GLY A 231 1.21 18.66 3.30
C GLY A 231 2.22 17.92 2.42
N GLY A 232 1.79 16.86 1.72
CA GLY A 232 2.62 16.02 0.88
C GLY A 232 3.34 14.90 1.65
N VAL A 233 4.35 14.32 1.02
CA VAL A 233 5.16 13.24 1.60
C VAL A 233 6.57 13.75 1.87
N ARG A 234 7.13 13.36 3.02
CA ARG A 234 8.53 13.60 3.36
C ARG A 234 9.31 12.30 3.30
N ARG A 235 10.61 12.38 3.07
CA ARG A 235 11.54 11.27 3.17
C ARG A 235 12.50 11.51 4.32
N LEU A 236 12.61 10.52 5.20
CA LEU A 236 13.57 10.50 6.29
C LEU A 236 14.76 9.63 5.87
N VAL A 237 15.89 10.30 5.59
CA VAL A 237 17.15 9.64 5.24
C VAL A 237 18.01 9.52 6.48
N TYR A 238 18.47 8.31 6.80
CA TYR A 238 19.24 8.05 8.03
C TYR A 238 20.13 6.81 7.94
N SER A 239 21.11 6.72 8.83
CA SER A 239 21.98 5.54 8.99
C SER A 239 21.60 4.71 10.22
N GLU A 240 21.31 5.39 11.34
CA GLU A 240 20.97 4.77 12.64
C GLU A 240 19.63 5.28 13.18
N ALA A 241 18.78 4.38 13.67
CA ALA A 241 17.43 4.73 14.11
C ALA A 241 17.42 5.70 15.31
N GLY A 242 18.44 5.63 16.17
CA GLY A 242 18.55 6.50 17.36
C GLY A 242 18.73 7.99 17.05
N SER A 243 19.25 8.33 15.86
CA SER A 243 19.56 9.73 15.53
C SER A 243 18.37 10.52 15.01
N VAL A 244 17.24 9.86 14.68
CA VAL A 244 16.13 10.51 13.96
C VAL A 244 15.05 11.12 14.87
N VAL A 245 15.11 10.91 16.19
CA VAL A 245 14.06 11.31 17.13
C VAL A 245 13.75 12.81 17.04
N HIS A 246 14.77 13.66 16.98
CA HIS A 246 14.61 15.12 16.86
C HIS A 246 13.92 15.54 15.56
N LEU A 247 14.19 14.86 14.44
CA LEU A 247 13.53 15.13 13.17
C LEU A 247 12.03 14.78 13.21
N VAL A 248 11.67 13.77 14.00
CA VAL A 248 10.25 13.43 14.22
C VAL A 248 9.56 14.49 15.09
N GLU A 249 10.26 15.05 16.09
CA GLU A 249 9.74 16.20 16.85
C GLU A 249 9.55 17.42 15.95
N GLU A 250 10.50 17.72 15.06
CA GLU A 250 10.36 18.76 14.03
C GLU A 250 9.21 18.48 13.06
N ALA A 251 9.02 17.21 12.67
CA ALA A 251 7.95 16.80 11.78
C ALA A 251 6.56 17.04 12.38
N PHE A 252 6.39 16.81 13.68
CA PHE A 252 5.18 17.14 14.44
C PHE A 252 5.01 18.66 14.61
N ALA A 253 6.09 19.38 14.93
CA ALA A 253 6.03 20.84 15.09
C ALA A 253 5.67 21.58 13.78
N GLY A 254 6.00 20.99 12.63
CA GLY A 254 5.71 21.52 11.30
C GLY A 254 4.39 21.04 10.66
N LEU A 255 3.50 20.39 11.41
CA LEU A 255 2.20 19.96 10.90
C LEU A 255 1.35 21.13 10.39
N GLY A 256 0.51 20.87 9.38
CA GLY A 256 -0.35 21.87 8.75
C GLY A 256 0.33 22.75 7.69
N ALA A 257 1.62 22.52 7.40
CA ALA A 257 2.27 23.14 6.25
C ALA A 257 1.58 22.69 4.94
N PRO A 258 1.36 23.60 3.97
CA PRO A 258 0.77 23.23 2.69
C PRO A 258 1.72 22.33 1.90
N ALA A 259 1.16 21.45 1.09
CA ALA A 259 1.96 20.60 0.22
C ALA A 259 2.73 21.44 -0.81
N PRO A 260 3.92 20.99 -1.25
CA PRO A 260 4.59 21.58 -2.40
C PRO A 260 3.67 21.68 -3.61
N ALA A 261 3.79 22.75 -4.41
CA ALA A 261 2.86 23.05 -5.52
C ALA A 261 2.64 21.87 -6.47
N ALA A 262 3.69 21.08 -6.74
CA ALA A 262 3.62 19.89 -7.59
C ALA A 262 2.51 18.90 -7.18
N TRP A 263 2.17 18.80 -5.88
CA TRP A 263 1.06 17.96 -5.41
C TRP A 263 -0.32 18.46 -5.80
N GLY A 264 -0.48 19.78 -5.98
CA GLY A 264 -1.70 20.42 -6.46
C GLY A 264 -1.87 20.34 -7.98
N ASP A 265 -0.76 20.12 -8.69
CA ASP A 265 -0.73 20.01 -10.15
C ASP A 265 -1.03 18.57 -10.64
N VAL A 266 -1.03 17.58 -9.74
CA VAL A 266 -1.51 16.22 -10.05
C VAL A 266 -3.03 16.21 -10.17
N SER A 267 -3.54 15.83 -11.33
CA SER A 267 -4.97 15.90 -11.63
C SER A 267 -5.57 14.54 -11.98
N ALA A 268 -6.82 14.31 -11.60
CA ALA A 268 -7.52 13.07 -11.92
C ALA A 268 -7.89 13.02 -13.40
N VAL A 269 -7.53 11.94 -14.08
CA VAL A 269 -7.93 11.71 -15.48
C VAL A 269 -9.31 11.03 -15.50
N PRO A 270 -10.28 11.58 -16.25
CA PRO A 270 -11.58 10.94 -16.42
C PRO A 270 -11.45 9.56 -17.10
N LEU A 271 -12.09 8.56 -16.51
CA LEU A 271 -12.24 7.23 -17.10
C LEU A 271 -13.67 7.13 -17.61
N GLY A 272 -13.86 7.39 -18.91
CA GLY A 272 -15.14 7.27 -19.58
C GLY A 272 -15.51 5.81 -19.85
N ALA A 273 -16.79 5.54 -20.07
CA ALA A 273 -17.22 4.27 -20.67
C ALA A 273 -16.81 4.28 -22.15
N ALA A 274 -16.15 3.21 -22.61
CA ALA A 274 -15.85 3.04 -24.02
C ALA A 274 -17.15 3.13 -24.84
N GLY A 275 -17.17 4.00 -25.85
CA GLY A 275 -18.28 4.09 -26.81
C GLY A 275 -18.37 2.83 -27.68
N GLU A 276 -19.24 2.84 -28.69
CA GLU A 276 -19.15 1.82 -29.75
C GLU A 276 -17.82 1.97 -30.48
N VAL A 277 -17.00 0.92 -30.45
CA VAL A 277 -15.66 0.92 -31.04
C VAL A 277 -15.60 0.02 -32.28
N PRO A 278 -14.98 0.46 -33.39
CA PRO A 278 -14.79 -0.38 -34.57
C PRO A 278 -14.00 -1.66 -34.28
N PRO A 279 -14.30 -2.78 -34.97
CA PRO A 279 -13.52 -4.02 -34.91
C PRO A 279 -12.05 -3.81 -35.29
N GLY A 280 -11.14 -4.42 -34.54
CA GLY A 280 -9.68 -4.29 -34.74
C GLY A 280 -9.09 -2.94 -34.27
N ALA A 281 -9.89 -2.06 -33.67
CA ALA A 281 -9.39 -0.82 -33.09
C ALA A 281 -8.71 -1.05 -31.73
N LEU A 282 -7.73 -0.21 -31.43
CA LEU A 282 -7.06 -0.10 -30.13
C LEU A 282 -7.97 0.60 -29.14
N VAL A 283 -8.19 -0.03 -28.00
CA VAL A 283 -8.99 0.48 -26.88
C VAL A 283 -8.18 0.48 -25.59
N ARG A 284 -8.52 1.37 -24.66
CA ARG A 284 -7.99 1.28 -23.30
C ARG A 284 -8.48 -0.01 -22.64
N THR A 285 -7.58 -0.70 -21.94
CA THR A 285 -8.00 -1.70 -20.96
C THR A 285 -8.77 -0.97 -19.85
N PRO A 286 -9.83 -1.56 -19.26
CA PRO A 286 -10.49 -0.98 -18.10
C PRO A 286 -9.48 -0.69 -16.99
N ALA A 287 -9.41 0.59 -16.60
CA ALA A 287 -8.55 1.04 -15.51
C ALA A 287 -9.40 1.37 -14.28
N ASP A 288 -8.82 1.18 -13.10
CA ASP A 288 -9.43 1.52 -11.82
C ASP A 288 -9.19 2.99 -11.47
N ASP A 289 -8.06 3.54 -11.93
CA ASP A 289 -7.71 4.95 -11.79
C ASP A 289 -6.73 5.42 -12.87
N ALA A 290 -6.68 6.73 -13.08
CA ALA A 290 -5.61 7.39 -13.78
C ALA A 290 -5.44 8.83 -13.28
N VAL A 291 -4.20 9.29 -13.14
CA VAL A 291 -3.85 10.67 -12.82
C VAL A 291 -2.81 11.21 -13.81
N GLU A 292 -2.87 12.50 -14.07
CA GLU A 292 -1.96 13.25 -14.93
C GLU A 292 -1.02 14.09 -14.07
N LEU A 293 0.25 14.06 -14.45
CA LEU A 293 1.35 14.71 -13.77
C LEU A 293 1.67 16.06 -14.42
N PRO A 294 2.40 16.96 -13.74
CA PRO A 294 2.63 18.33 -14.23
C PRO A 294 3.42 18.40 -15.54
N ASP A 295 4.21 17.35 -15.84
CA ASP A 295 5.01 17.22 -17.06
C ASP A 295 4.26 16.49 -18.20
N GLY A 296 2.98 16.18 -18.02
CA GLY A 296 2.13 15.49 -18.99
C GLY A 296 2.25 13.97 -18.98
N GLN A 297 3.05 13.38 -18.08
CA GLN A 297 3.07 11.94 -17.84
C GLN A 297 1.75 11.48 -17.21
N LEU A 298 1.39 10.22 -17.42
CA LEU A 298 0.21 9.60 -16.79
C LEU A 298 0.65 8.47 -15.86
N LEU A 299 -0.01 8.37 -14.71
CA LEU A 299 -0.01 7.16 -13.90
C LEU A 299 -1.36 6.48 -14.09
N VAL A 300 -1.37 5.28 -14.65
CA VAL A 300 -2.57 4.46 -14.88
C VAL A 300 -2.53 3.29 -13.92
N PHE A 301 -3.60 3.09 -13.16
CA PHE A 301 -3.73 1.97 -12.25
C PHE A 301 -4.78 1.01 -12.78
N CYS A 302 -4.35 -0.20 -13.15
CA CYS A 302 -5.20 -1.25 -13.69
C CYS A 302 -4.60 -2.62 -13.36
N ASN A 303 -5.46 -3.63 -13.16
CA ASN A 303 -5.03 -5.00 -12.87
C ASN A 303 -4.07 -5.09 -11.66
N ASP A 304 -4.34 -4.31 -10.61
CA ASP A 304 -3.49 -4.21 -9.40
C ASP A 304 -2.07 -3.65 -9.64
N VAL A 305 -1.80 -3.06 -10.81
CA VAL A 305 -0.48 -2.54 -11.20
C VAL A 305 -0.57 -1.04 -11.51
N LEU A 306 0.40 -0.28 -11.00
CA LEU A 306 0.63 1.10 -11.39
C LEU A 306 1.58 1.13 -12.60
N VAL A 307 1.12 1.71 -13.70
CA VAL A 307 1.89 1.86 -14.94
C VAL A 307 2.11 3.35 -15.21
N ARG A 308 3.38 3.74 -15.36
CA ARG A 308 3.76 5.11 -15.71
C ARG A 308 3.93 5.24 -17.23
N LEU A 309 3.14 6.11 -17.84
CA LEU A 309 3.19 6.41 -19.26
C LEU A 309 3.96 7.72 -19.48
N SER A 310 4.97 7.67 -20.33
CA SER A 310 5.82 8.81 -20.68
C SER A 310 6.03 8.90 -22.20
N GLY A 311 6.67 9.99 -22.66
CA GLY A 311 6.88 10.23 -24.09
C GLY A 311 5.55 10.31 -24.85
N ILE A 312 5.39 9.49 -25.89
CA ILE A 312 4.16 9.44 -26.69
C ILE A 312 3.06 8.54 -26.07
N GLY A 313 3.37 7.81 -25.00
CA GLY A 313 2.45 6.88 -24.33
C GLY A 313 1.14 7.52 -23.85
N PRO A 314 1.16 8.68 -23.16
CA PRO A 314 -0.04 9.42 -22.79
C PRO A 314 -0.96 9.71 -23.97
N VAL A 315 -0.41 10.15 -25.11
CA VAL A 315 -1.19 10.47 -26.32
C VAL A 315 -1.84 9.21 -26.87
N VAL A 316 -1.07 8.13 -27.05
CA VAL A 316 -1.58 6.85 -27.55
C VAL A 316 -2.71 6.33 -26.66
N TRP A 317 -2.49 6.31 -25.34
CA TRP A 317 -3.48 5.86 -24.38
C TRP A 317 -4.72 6.76 -24.38
N ARG A 318 -4.55 8.08 -24.48
CA ARG A 318 -5.69 9.01 -24.56
C ARG A 318 -6.56 8.75 -25.77
N HIS A 319 -5.95 8.55 -26.94
CA HIS A 319 -6.66 8.29 -28.20
C HIS A 319 -7.31 6.90 -28.26
N ALA A 320 -6.77 5.91 -27.53
CA ALA A 320 -7.39 4.59 -27.41
C ALA A 320 -8.80 4.64 -26.75
N ASP A 321 -9.17 5.71 -26.06
CA ASP A 321 -10.52 5.90 -25.48
C ASP A 321 -11.65 5.83 -26.52
N ARG A 322 -11.35 6.27 -27.75
CA ARG A 322 -12.33 6.41 -28.84
C ARG A 322 -12.26 5.27 -29.87
N GLY A 323 -11.41 4.27 -29.64
CA GLY A 323 -11.10 3.26 -30.66
C GLY A 323 -10.21 3.82 -31.75
N ALA A 324 -8.89 3.67 -31.60
CA ALA A 324 -7.92 4.21 -32.55
C ALA A 324 -7.38 3.13 -33.50
N HIS A 325 -7.07 3.52 -34.74
CA HIS A 325 -6.22 2.73 -35.65
C HIS A 325 -4.80 3.31 -35.63
N VAL A 326 -3.79 2.46 -35.82
CA VAL A 326 -2.37 2.85 -35.77
C VAL A 326 -2.07 4.03 -36.69
N ALA A 327 -2.54 4.01 -37.94
CA ALA A 327 -2.36 5.12 -38.87
C ALA A 327 -2.94 6.45 -38.36
N GLY A 328 -4.06 6.42 -37.65
CA GLY A 328 -4.64 7.59 -37.01
C GLY A 328 -3.82 8.08 -35.80
N LEU A 329 -3.22 7.15 -35.05
CA LEU A 329 -2.37 7.48 -33.90
C LEU A 329 -1.10 8.23 -34.33
N VAL A 330 -0.48 7.85 -35.45
CA VAL A 330 0.70 8.57 -35.98
C VAL A 330 0.38 10.04 -36.22
N ALA A 331 -0.75 10.33 -36.87
CA ALA A 331 -1.19 11.70 -37.11
C ALA A 331 -1.43 12.46 -35.79
N SER A 332 -2.14 11.85 -34.84
CA SER A 332 -2.40 12.45 -33.53
C SER A 332 -1.12 12.74 -32.74
N VAL A 333 -0.16 11.81 -32.73
CA VAL A 333 1.12 11.98 -32.02
C VAL A 333 1.93 13.11 -32.64
N LEU A 334 1.98 13.21 -33.97
CA LEU A 334 2.67 14.30 -34.65
C LEU A 334 2.01 15.67 -34.40
N GLU A 335 0.69 15.71 -34.26
CA GLU A 335 -0.06 16.93 -33.96
C GLU A 335 0.17 17.40 -32.52
N GLU A 336 0.15 16.49 -31.54
CA GLU A 336 0.25 16.83 -30.11
C GLU A 336 1.71 16.98 -29.63
N VAL A 337 2.60 16.08 -30.04
CA VAL A 337 3.99 16.00 -29.56
C VAL A 337 4.97 16.69 -30.51
N GLY A 338 4.63 16.78 -31.79
CA GLY A 338 5.48 17.34 -32.84
C GLY A 338 6.31 16.28 -33.59
N PRO A 339 7.20 16.73 -34.50
CA PRO A 339 7.97 15.82 -35.34
C PRO A 339 8.95 14.97 -34.51
N PRO A 340 9.24 13.72 -34.94
CA PRO A 340 10.18 12.88 -34.24
C PRO A 340 11.61 13.44 -34.34
N PRO A 341 12.52 13.05 -33.42
CA PRO A 341 13.94 13.37 -33.54
C PRO A 341 14.53 12.91 -34.88
N VAL A 342 15.60 13.57 -35.32
CA VAL A 342 16.27 13.24 -36.59
C VAL A 342 16.69 11.76 -36.61
N GLY A 343 16.27 11.03 -37.65
CA GLY A 343 16.59 9.62 -37.82
C GLY A 343 15.60 8.65 -37.15
N VAL A 344 14.56 9.15 -36.48
CA VAL A 344 13.48 8.32 -35.92
C VAL A 344 12.31 8.30 -36.91
N ASP A 345 11.85 7.09 -37.25
CA ASP A 345 10.63 6.88 -38.02
C ASP A 345 9.41 6.97 -37.09
N ALA A 346 8.49 7.89 -37.39
CA ALA A 346 7.30 8.12 -36.58
C ALA A 346 6.35 6.92 -36.54
N GLU A 347 6.19 6.21 -37.66
CA GLU A 347 5.30 5.06 -37.74
C GLU A 347 5.84 3.91 -36.90
N ALA A 348 7.13 3.58 -37.08
CA ALA A 348 7.80 2.56 -36.29
C ALA A 348 7.82 2.88 -34.78
N ALA A 349 8.01 4.16 -34.41
CA ALA A 349 7.98 4.58 -33.01
C ALA A 349 6.58 4.42 -32.38
N VAL A 350 5.52 4.77 -33.11
CA VAL A 350 4.13 4.60 -32.64
C VAL A 350 3.76 3.11 -32.56
N GLU A 351 4.17 2.29 -33.53
CA GLU A 351 3.96 0.84 -33.47
C GLU A 351 4.66 0.20 -32.27
N ALA A 352 5.91 0.58 -32.01
CA ALA A 352 6.65 0.11 -30.84
C ALA A 352 5.96 0.52 -29.53
N ALA A 353 5.52 1.78 -29.42
CA ALA A 353 4.80 2.26 -28.25
C ALA A 353 3.46 1.54 -28.06
N VAL A 354 2.70 1.28 -29.13
CA VAL A 354 1.47 0.48 -29.05
C VAL A 354 1.77 -0.93 -28.54
N SER A 355 2.80 -1.59 -29.06
CA SER A 355 3.20 -2.93 -28.60
C SER A 355 3.56 -2.93 -27.11
N GLU A 356 4.35 -1.94 -26.66
CA GLU A 356 4.74 -1.83 -25.25
C GLU A 356 3.51 -1.59 -24.34
N LEU A 357 2.56 -0.74 -24.76
CA LEU A 357 1.33 -0.49 -24.01
C LEU A 357 0.40 -1.72 -23.97
N GLU A 358 0.38 -2.53 -25.03
CA GLU A 358 -0.32 -3.83 -25.04
C GLU A 358 0.34 -4.83 -24.08
N ASP A 359 1.68 -4.91 -24.08
CA ASP A 359 2.46 -5.78 -23.18
C ASP A 359 2.30 -5.39 -21.71
N LEU A 360 2.22 -4.08 -21.43
CA LEU A 360 1.90 -3.53 -20.11
C LEU A 360 0.42 -3.72 -19.72
N GLY A 361 -0.43 -4.15 -20.66
CA GLY A 361 -1.84 -4.43 -20.44
C GLY A 361 -2.72 -3.19 -20.28
N VAL A 362 -2.24 -1.99 -20.60
CA VAL A 362 -3.00 -0.73 -20.44
C VAL A 362 -3.88 -0.40 -21.66
N ILE A 363 -3.61 -1.03 -22.80
CA ILE A 363 -4.47 -1.02 -23.99
C ILE A 363 -4.63 -2.44 -24.54
N THR A 364 -5.65 -2.67 -25.38
CA THR A 364 -5.90 -3.93 -26.08
C THR A 364 -6.56 -3.69 -27.43
N ARG A 365 -6.60 -4.70 -28.31
CA ARG A 365 -7.31 -4.65 -29.59
C ARG A 365 -8.68 -5.34 -29.48
N THR A 366 -9.70 -4.69 -30.02
CA THR A 366 -11.01 -5.35 -30.19
C THR A 366 -10.89 -6.51 -31.19
N PRO A 367 -11.63 -7.61 -30.98
CA PRO A 367 -11.58 -8.75 -31.89
C PRO A 367 -12.00 -8.33 -33.30
N PRO A 368 -11.32 -8.84 -34.35
CA PRO A 368 -11.74 -8.59 -35.72
C PRO A 368 -13.14 -9.17 -35.95
N LEU A 369 -13.89 -8.58 -36.88
CA LEU A 369 -15.14 -9.18 -37.36
C LEU A 369 -14.86 -10.63 -37.79
N PRO A 370 -15.72 -11.59 -37.43
CA PRO A 370 -15.63 -12.94 -37.97
C PRO A 370 -15.64 -12.84 -39.49
N THR A 371 -14.62 -13.38 -40.15
CA THR A 371 -14.65 -13.55 -41.60
C THR A 371 -15.85 -14.42 -41.93
N THR A 372 -16.90 -13.86 -42.56
CA THR A 372 -17.97 -14.66 -43.13
C THR A 372 -17.33 -15.67 -44.09
N PRO A 373 -17.60 -16.97 -43.96
CA PRO A 373 -17.09 -17.95 -44.90
C PRO A 373 -17.55 -17.58 -46.31
N ASP A 374 -16.62 -17.32 -47.21
CA ASP A 374 -16.91 -17.16 -48.63
C ASP A 374 -17.60 -18.44 -49.12
N GLY A 375 -18.87 -18.31 -49.51
CA GLY A 375 -19.55 -19.34 -50.30
C GLY A 375 -20.93 -19.76 -49.80
N TRP A 376 -21.93 -18.88 -49.99
CA TRP A 376 -23.24 -19.35 -50.45
C TRP A 376 -23.89 -18.28 -51.34
N HIS A 377 -23.60 -18.36 -52.63
CA HIS A 377 -24.55 -17.92 -53.66
C HIS A 377 -25.22 -19.16 -54.25
N ALA A 378 -26.51 -18.97 -54.58
CA ALA A 378 -27.54 -19.96 -54.87
C ALA A 378 -27.26 -20.95 -56.00
#